data_AF-A0A1X7VEG4-F1
#
_entry.id   AF-A0A1X7VEG4-F1
#
_cell.length_a   1.000
_cell.length_b   1.000
_cell.length_c   1.000
_cell.angle_alpha   90.00
_cell.angle_beta   90.00
_cell.angle_gamma   90.00
#
_symmetry.space_group_name_H-M   'P 1'
#
loop_
_entity.id
_entity.type
_entity.pdbx_description
1 polymer ?
#
loop_
_entity_poly.entity_id
_entity_poly.type
_entity_poly.pdbx_seq_one_letter_code
_entity_poly.pdbx_strand_id
1 'polypeptide(L)'
;MPETAIGFFPDVGRGYFLPRLKGELGMYLALTGHRLKGRDVLHGGIATHLVGKEKIPSLLSELTESCDDPVMKRDPHYVVKSILDKYHKESLNIDDRSFSLTPHVELIDKCFSGGSVEDIQMSLLDDGSDWSINQFQYVYSTQ
;
A
#
# COMPACT_ATOMS: atom_id res chain seq x y z
N MET A 1 -1.68 3.22 8.32
CA MET A 1 -2.25 4.58 8.43
C MET A 1 -2.67 4.82 9.87
N PRO A 2 -1.95 5.66 10.63
CA PRO A 2 -2.05 5.67 12.10
C PRO A 2 -3.22 6.48 12.67
N GLU A 3 -4.16 6.95 11.85
CA GLU A 3 -5.27 7.83 12.27
C GLU A 3 -6.17 7.16 13.32
N THR A 4 -6.43 5.86 13.19
CA THR A 4 -7.20 5.09 14.19
C THR A 4 -6.52 5.05 15.55
N ALA A 5 -5.18 5.07 15.59
CA ALA A 5 -4.41 5.09 16.84
C ALA A 5 -4.50 6.43 17.60
N ILE A 6 -4.98 7.51 16.96
CA ILE A 6 -5.20 8.82 17.60
C ILE A 6 -6.70 9.13 17.78
N GLY A 7 -7.58 8.13 17.64
CA GLY A 7 -9.03 8.31 17.75
C GLY A 7 -9.65 9.02 16.56
N PHE A 8 -9.00 8.98 15.39
CA PHE A 8 -9.52 9.53 14.14
C PHE A 8 -9.80 8.42 13.12
N PHE A 9 -10.26 8.79 11.92
CA PHE A 9 -10.56 7.85 10.85
C PHE A 9 -9.67 8.11 9.61
N PRO A 10 -9.51 7.12 8.70
CA PRO A 10 -8.81 7.32 7.43
C PRO A 10 -9.43 8.44 6.57
N ASP A 11 -8.79 9.59 6.52
CA ASP A 11 -9.29 10.82 5.89
C ASP A 11 -8.74 11.04 4.45
N VAL A 12 -8.75 12.26 3.91
CA VAL A 12 -8.18 12.64 2.58
C VAL A 12 -8.50 11.65 1.44
N GLY A 13 -9.75 11.21 1.34
CA GLY A 13 -10.20 10.29 0.28
C GLY A 13 -9.73 8.83 0.46
N ARG A 14 -9.21 8.44 1.62
CA ARG A 14 -8.81 7.06 1.92
C ARG A 14 -9.99 6.09 1.92
N GLY A 15 -11.17 6.54 2.30
CA GLY A 15 -12.43 5.80 2.11
C GLY A 15 -12.75 5.48 0.63
N TYR A 16 -12.11 6.16 -0.32
CA TYR A 16 -12.26 5.85 -1.76
C TYR A 16 -11.29 4.77 -2.21
N PHE A 17 -9.98 4.93 -1.97
CA PHE A 17 -9.00 4.01 -2.55
C PHE A 17 -8.78 2.73 -1.73
N LEU A 18 -8.93 2.76 -0.40
CA LEU A 18 -8.69 1.57 0.42
C LEU A 18 -9.62 0.41 0.06
N PRO A 19 -10.95 0.60 -0.10
CA PRO A 19 -11.84 -0.49 -0.51
C PRO A 19 -11.60 -0.99 -1.94
N ARG A 20 -10.74 -0.32 -2.72
CA ARG A 20 -10.36 -0.70 -4.09
C ARG A 20 -9.02 -1.43 -4.13
N LEU A 21 -8.34 -1.58 -3.00
CA LEU A 21 -7.20 -2.50 -2.90
C LEU A 21 -7.68 -3.94 -3.03
N LYS A 22 -6.75 -4.85 -3.32
CA LYS A 22 -7.08 -6.26 -3.53
C LYS A 22 -7.58 -6.90 -2.21
N GLY A 23 -8.71 -7.59 -2.27
CA GLY A 23 -9.29 -8.29 -1.12
C GLY A 23 -9.61 -7.32 0.02
N GLU A 24 -9.36 -7.75 1.25
CA GLU A 24 -9.61 -6.95 2.46
C GLU A 24 -8.36 -6.21 2.95
N LEU A 25 -7.33 -6.09 2.10
CA LEU A 25 -6.11 -5.33 2.43
C LEU A 25 -6.44 -3.88 2.83
N GLY A 26 -7.41 -3.27 2.17
CA GLY A 26 -7.87 -1.92 2.50
C GLY A 26 -8.40 -1.79 3.92
N MET A 27 -9.28 -2.71 4.30
CA MET A 27 -9.89 -2.76 5.65
C MET A 27 -8.82 -3.05 6.71
N TYR A 28 -7.93 -4.01 6.43
CA TYR A 28 -6.79 -4.30 7.29
C TYR A 28 -5.92 -3.07 7.55
N LEU A 29 -5.50 -2.35 6.50
CA LEU A 29 -4.67 -1.15 6.62
C LEU A 29 -5.39 0.01 7.31
N ALA A 30 -6.72 0.10 7.14
CA ALA A 30 -7.57 1.12 7.76
C ALA A 30 -7.65 0.94 9.28
N LEU A 31 -7.97 -0.27 9.74
CA LEU A 31 -8.21 -0.56 11.16
C LEU A 31 -6.90 -0.70 11.94
N THR A 32 -5.96 -1.48 11.42
CA THR A 32 -4.70 -1.78 12.11
C THR A 32 -3.64 -0.71 11.95
N GLY A 33 -3.83 0.21 11.00
CA GLY A 33 -2.81 1.20 10.69
C GLY A 33 -1.45 0.64 10.24
N HIS A 34 -1.38 -0.64 9.85
CA HIS A 34 -0.15 -1.32 9.45
C HIS A 34 0.67 -0.52 8.43
N ARG A 35 2.00 -0.60 8.55
CA ARG A 35 2.94 0.20 7.76
C ARG A 35 3.56 -0.64 6.66
N LEU A 36 3.07 -0.46 5.43
CA LEU A 36 3.76 -0.93 4.23
C LEU A 36 5.02 -0.08 3.97
N LYS A 37 6.12 -0.72 3.58
CA LYS A 37 7.40 -0.05 3.31
C LYS A 37 7.92 -0.41 1.93
N GLY A 38 8.41 0.60 1.20
CA GLY A 38 9.10 0.40 -0.08
C GLY A 38 8.27 -0.42 -1.08
N ARG A 39 8.78 -1.61 -1.45
CA ARG A 39 8.14 -2.53 -2.39
C ARG A 39 6.76 -3.01 -1.96
N ASP A 40 6.49 -3.11 -0.67
CA ASP A 40 5.17 -3.52 -0.19
C ASP A 40 4.08 -2.53 -0.59
N VAL A 41 4.43 -1.25 -0.75
CA VAL A 41 3.50 -0.21 -1.22
C VAL A 41 3.13 -0.43 -2.68
N LEU A 42 4.08 -0.90 -3.50
CA LEU A 42 3.85 -1.30 -4.89
C LEU A 42 2.99 -2.57 -4.96
N HIS A 43 3.36 -3.62 -4.22
CA HIS A 43 2.62 -4.87 -4.19
C HIS A 43 1.20 -4.72 -3.65
N GLY A 44 1.02 -3.86 -2.64
CA GLY A 44 -0.28 -3.51 -2.09
C GLY A 44 -1.14 -2.65 -3.02
N GLY A 45 -0.64 -2.25 -4.19
CA GLY A 45 -1.37 -1.48 -5.20
C GLY A 45 -1.52 0.02 -4.88
N ILE A 46 -0.76 0.53 -3.91
CA ILE A 46 -0.81 1.94 -3.50
C ILE A 46 0.16 2.78 -4.33
N ALA A 47 1.37 2.28 -4.56
CA ALA A 47 2.34 2.89 -5.46
C ALA A 47 2.21 2.28 -6.85
N THR A 48 2.42 3.10 -7.90
CA THR A 48 2.41 2.63 -9.29
C THR A 48 3.79 2.22 -9.79
N HIS A 49 4.85 2.82 -9.24
CA HIS A 49 6.23 2.58 -9.62
C HIS A 49 7.13 2.52 -8.39
N LEU A 50 8.22 1.77 -8.50
CA LEU A 50 9.31 1.70 -7.53
C LEU A 50 10.59 2.20 -8.20
N VAL A 51 11.28 3.14 -7.57
CA VAL A 51 12.57 3.65 -8.03
C VAL A 51 13.59 3.58 -6.90
N GLY A 52 14.77 3.08 -7.22
CA GLY A 52 15.92 3.02 -6.30
C GLY A 52 16.35 4.42 -5.89
N LYS A 53 16.73 4.59 -4.62
CA LYS A 53 17.06 5.90 -4.05
C LYS A 53 18.19 6.60 -4.83
N GLU A 54 19.16 5.82 -5.28
CA GLU A 54 20.30 6.26 -6.07
C GLU A 54 19.92 6.86 -7.43
N LYS A 55 18.75 6.49 -7.98
CA LYS A 55 18.25 6.96 -9.28
C LYS A 55 17.30 8.15 -9.20
N ILE A 56 16.83 8.49 -8.00
CA ILE A 56 15.91 9.63 -7.81
C ILE A 56 16.47 10.94 -8.39
N PRO A 57 17.77 11.31 -8.20
CA PRO A 57 18.31 12.52 -8.81
C PRO A 57 18.22 12.53 -10.34
N SER A 58 18.58 11.40 -10.98
CA SER A 58 18.51 11.26 -12.44
C SER A 58 17.07 11.32 -12.95
N LEU A 59 16.14 10.65 -12.26
CA LEU A 59 14.70 10.70 -12.58
C LEU A 59 14.16 12.14 -12.56
N LEU A 60 14.52 12.92 -11.53
CA LEU A 60 14.06 14.31 -11.43
C LEU A 60 14.65 15.20 -12.54
N SER A 61 15.92 14.97 -12.91
CA SER A 61 16.54 15.68 -14.05
C SER A 61 15.80 15.39 -15.34
N GLU A 62 15.55 14.11 -15.66
CA GLU A 62 14.90 13.70 -16.90
C GLU A 62 13.45 14.20 -16.99
N LEU A 63 12.70 14.18 -15.87
CA LEU A 63 11.36 14.76 -15.82
C LEU A 63 11.39 16.28 -16.08
N THR A 64 12.36 17.00 -15.51
CA THR A 64 12.45 18.45 -15.68
C THR A 64 12.86 18.83 -17.11
N GLU A 65 13.84 18.13 -17.67
CA GLU A 65 14.33 18.34 -19.04
C GLU A 65 13.26 17.98 -20.09
N SER A 66 12.33 17.07 -19.78
CA SER A 66 11.24 16.69 -20.68
C SER A 66 10.18 17.79 -20.90
N CYS A 67 10.21 18.90 -20.15
CA CYS A 67 9.22 19.98 -20.25
C CYS A 67 9.18 20.64 -21.64
N ASP A 68 10.31 20.65 -22.35
CA ASP A 68 10.42 21.24 -23.69
C ASP A 68 10.07 20.25 -24.82
N ASP A 69 9.80 18.98 -24.52
CA ASP A 69 9.45 17.96 -25.50
C ASP A 69 8.11 18.31 -26.20
N PRO A 70 8.06 18.36 -27.54
CA PRO A 70 6.82 18.57 -28.29
C PRO A 70 5.70 17.58 -27.94
N VAL A 71 6.06 16.34 -27.56
CA VAL A 71 5.13 15.30 -27.11
C VAL A 71 4.59 15.63 -25.71
N MET A 72 5.40 16.20 -24.81
CA MET A 72 4.97 16.62 -23.46
C MET A 72 3.82 17.64 -23.52
N LYS A 73 3.82 18.51 -24.53
CA LYS A 73 2.73 19.48 -24.75
C LYS A 73 1.43 18.86 -25.26
N ARG A 74 1.50 17.66 -25.86
CA ARG A 74 0.35 16.95 -26.43
C ARG A 74 -0.20 15.88 -25.50
N ASP A 75 0.68 15.09 -24.89
CA ASP A 75 0.36 14.00 -23.99
C ASP A 75 1.39 13.93 -22.84
N PRO A 76 1.24 14.77 -21.80
CA PRO A 76 2.16 14.78 -20.67
C PRO A 76 2.10 13.48 -19.87
N HIS A 77 0.93 12.82 -19.84
CA HIS A 77 0.78 11.56 -19.12
C HIS A 77 1.63 10.46 -19.75
N TYR A 78 1.63 10.34 -21.07
CA TYR A 78 2.48 9.38 -21.78
C TYR A 78 3.97 9.62 -21.50
N VAL A 79 4.44 10.87 -21.61
CA VAL A 79 5.86 11.20 -21.38
C VAL A 79 6.27 10.86 -19.95
N VAL A 80 5.54 11.36 -18.94
CA VAL A 80 5.83 11.09 -17.53
C VAL A 80 5.79 9.59 -17.24
N LYS A 81 4.76 8.89 -17.73
CA LYS A 81 4.65 7.43 -17.55
C LYS A 81 5.84 6.70 -18.18
N SER A 82 6.26 7.09 -19.38
CA SER A 82 7.38 6.44 -20.07
C SER A 82 8.70 6.57 -19.31
N ILE A 83 8.95 7.74 -18.72
CA ILE A 83 10.12 8.01 -17.87
C ILE A 83 10.03 7.17 -16.60
N LEU A 84 8.88 7.18 -15.92
CA LEU A 84 8.68 6.38 -14.70
C LEU A 84 8.81 4.87 -14.98
N ASP A 85 8.25 4.36 -16.08
CA ASP A 85 8.34 2.96 -16.50
C ASP A 85 9.80 2.55 -16.73
N LYS A 86 10.61 3.42 -17.34
CA LYS A 86 12.05 3.21 -17.56
C LYS A 86 12.77 3.02 -16.22
N TYR A 87 12.69 4.01 -15.33
CA TYR A 87 13.35 3.94 -14.03
C TYR A 87 12.84 2.79 -13.16
N HIS A 88 11.54 2.49 -13.25
CA HIS A 88 10.95 1.37 -12.55
C HIS A 88 11.57 0.04 -12.97
N LYS A 89 11.63 -0.24 -14.27
CA LYS A 89 12.23 -1.48 -14.82
C LYS A 89 13.67 -1.64 -14.37
N GLU A 90 14.45 -0.56 -14.41
CA GLU A 90 15.84 -0.64 -14.00
C GLU A 90 16.03 -0.79 -12.48
N SER A 91 15.01 -0.50 -11.67
CA SER A 91 15.01 -0.68 -10.21
C SER A 91 14.42 -2.01 -9.75
N LEU A 92 13.76 -2.75 -10.66
CA LEU A 92 13.23 -4.07 -10.35
C LEU A 92 14.33 -5.12 -10.12
N ASN A 93 15.52 -4.94 -10.73
CA ASN A 93 16.65 -5.87 -10.65
C ASN A 93 17.39 -5.91 -9.29
N ILE A 94 16.93 -5.15 -8.28
CA ILE A 94 17.69 -4.91 -7.05
C ILE A 94 17.37 -5.92 -5.92
N ASP A 95 16.24 -6.61 -5.93
CA ASP A 95 15.90 -7.66 -4.93
C ASP A 95 14.54 -8.30 -5.26
N ASP A 96 14.45 -9.64 -5.37
CA ASP A 96 13.19 -10.36 -5.61
C ASP A 96 12.46 -10.67 -4.28
N ARG A 97 12.35 -9.64 -3.42
CA ARG A 97 11.62 -9.78 -2.16
C ARG A 97 10.13 -9.84 -2.44
N SER A 98 9.50 -10.92 -1.98
CA SER A 98 8.05 -11.09 -1.99
C SER A 98 7.35 -10.08 -1.08
N PHE A 99 6.07 -9.83 -1.35
CA PHE A 99 5.23 -8.96 -0.54
C PHE A 99 5.17 -9.46 0.90
N SER A 100 5.47 -8.59 1.89
CA SER A 100 5.62 -9.00 3.29
C SER A 100 4.35 -9.62 3.90
N LEU A 101 3.17 -9.21 3.42
CA LEU A 101 1.89 -9.75 3.88
C LEU A 101 1.45 -11.01 3.13
N THR A 102 2.22 -11.51 2.15
CA THR A 102 1.88 -12.74 1.40
C THR A 102 1.44 -13.91 2.30
N PRO A 103 2.14 -14.21 3.42
CA PRO A 103 1.75 -15.32 4.29
C PRO A 103 0.40 -15.12 5.00
N HIS A 104 -0.12 -13.89 5.01
CA HIS A 104 -1.31 -13.50 5.77
C HIS A 104 -2.44 -12.99 4.89
N VAL A 105 -2.29 -12.95 3.55
CA VAL A 105 -3.34 -12.42 2.66
C VAL A 105 -4.66 -13.18 2.84
N GLU A 106 -4.63 -14.51 2.87
CA GLU A 106 -5.85 -15.31 3.07
C GLU A 106 -6.48 -15.07 4.44
N LEU A 107 -5.66 -14.88 5.49
CA LEU A 107 -6.13 -14.55 6.83
C LEU A 107 -6.71 -13.14 6.90
N ILE A 108 -6.10 -12.17 6.20
CA ILE A 108 -6.62 -10.82 6.07
C ILE A 108 -7.99 -10.86 5.39
N ASP A 109 -8.08 -11.51 4.24
CA ASP A 109 -9.32 -11.61 3.47
C ASP A 109 -10.43 -12.30 4.26
N LYS A 110 -10.10 -13.33 5.05
CA LYS A 110 -11.05 -14.00 5.93
C LYS A 110 -11.46 -13.15 7.14
N CYS A 111 -10.51 -12.59 7.87
CA CYS A 111 -10.78 -11.96 9.17
C CYS A 111 -11.34 -10.55 9.05
N PHE A 112 -11.03 -9.83 7.97
CA PHE A 112 -11.42 -8.43 7.80
C PHE A 112 -12.64 -8.25 6.89
N SER A 113 -13.31 -9.32 6.46
CA SER A 113 -14.52 -9.26 5.62
C SER A 113 -15.82 -9.05 6.41
N GLY A 114 -15.75 -8.89 7.73
CA GLY A 114 -16.92 -8.69 8.59
C GLY A 114 -17.66 -7.38 8.30
N GLY A 115 -18.98 -7.37 8.51
CA GLY A 115 -19.82 -6.18 8.29
C GLY A 115 -19.73 -5.14 9.41
N SER A 116 -19.12 -5.53 10.53
CA SER A 116 -18.91 -4.71 11.72
C SER A 116 -17.53 -4.95 12.33
N VAL A 117 -17.11 -4.05 13.21
CA VAL A 117 -15.83 -4.18 13.94
C VAL A 117 -15.90 -5.40 14.86
N GLU A 118 -17.06 -5.65 15.47
CA GLU A 118 -17.34 -6.80 16.31
C GLU A 118 -17.21 -8.13 15.55
N ASP A 119 -17.69 -8.19 14.29
CA ASP A 119 -17.53 -9.38 13.44
C ASP A 119 -16.06 -9.66 13.14
N ILE A 120 -15.30 -8.61 12.81
CA ILE A 120 -13.84 -8.72 12.55
C ILE A 120 -13.12 -9.18 13.82
N GLN A 121 -13.50 -8.63 14.97
CA GLN A 121 -12.96 -9.01 16.27
C GLN A 121 -13.20 -10.50 16.57
N MET A 122 -14.44 -10.98 16.38
CA MET A 122 -14.77 -12.39 16.56
C MET A 122 -14.02 -13.28 15.58
N SER A 123 -13.92 -12.88 14.30
CA SER A 123 -13.20 -13.67 13.30
C SER A 123 -11.70 -13.80 13.61
N LEU A 124 -11.07 -12.76 14.17
CA LEU A 124 -9.66 -12.83 14.59
C LEU A 124 -9.44 -13.78 15.77
N LEU A 125 -10.37 -13.79 16.73
CA LEU A 125 -10.35 -14.69 17.89
C LEU A 125 -10.60 -16.14 17.48
N ASP A 126 -11.57 -16.38 16.59
CA ASP A 126 -11.92 -17.71 16.08
C ASP A 126 -10.79 -18.32 15.24
N ASP A 127 -10.02 -17.49 14.52
CA ASP A 127 -8.83 -17.95 13.80
C ASP A 127 -7.73 -18.45 14.74
N GLY A 128 -7.51 -17.73 15.85
CA GLY A 128 -6.63 -18.15 16.95
C GLY A 128 -5.15 -18.31 16.59
N SER A 129 -4.70 -17.91 15.40
CA SER A 129 -3.29 -17.93 15.04
C SER A 129 -2.50 -16.86 15.79
N ASP A 130 -1.19 -17.08 15.99
CA ASP A 130 -0.33 -16.08 16.63
C ASP A 130 -0.42 -14.72 15.90
N TRP A 131 -0.57 -14.74 14.58
CA TRP A 131 -0.74 -13.52 13.79
C TRP A 131 -2.08 -12.84 14.10
N SER A 132 -3.20 -13.57 14.09
CA SER A 132 -4.53 -12.99 14.32
C SER A 132 -4.67 -12.44 15.75
N ILE A 133 -4.14 -13.15 16.75
CA ILE A 133 -4.10 -12.70 18.14
C ILE A 133 -3.29 -11.41 18.27
N ASN A 134 -2.13 -11.32 17.60
CA ASN A 134 -1.34 -10.09 17.59
C ASN A 134 -2.10 -8.92 16.94
N GLN A 135 -2.83 -9.14 15.83
CA GLN A 135 -3.65 -8.09 15.22
C GLN A 135 -4.80 -7.67 16.13
N PHE A 136 -5.47 -8.63 16.78
CA PHE A 136 -6.52 -8.38 17.76
C PHE A 136 -6.01 -7.49 18.89
N GLN A 137 -4.88 -7.85 19.50
CA GLN A 137 -4.28 -7.05 20.57
C GLN A 137 -3.94 -5.65 20.08
N TYR A 138 -3.39 -5.52 18.87
CA TYR A 138 -3.04 -4.22 18.33
C TYR A 138 -4.25 -3.28 18.15
N VAL A 139 -5.37 -3.80 17.66
CA VAL A 139 -6.57 -2.99 17.37
C VAL A 139 -7.41 -2.75 18.63
N TYR A 140 -7.50 -3.73 19.53
CA TYR A 140 -8.52 -3.76 20.60
C TYR A 140 -7.96 -3.75 22.02
N SER A 141 -6.65 -3.87 22.24
CA SER A 141 -6.10 -3.66 23.57
C SER A 141 -5.93 -2.17 23.85
N THR A 142 -6.63 -1.68 24.87
CA THR A 142 -6.41 -0.35 25.44
C THR A 142 -4.97 -0.22 25.93
N GLN A 143 -4.22 0.75 25.40
CA GLN A 143 -2.99 1.24 26.03
C GLN A 143 -3.30 1.94 27.35
#